data_AF-A0A7Y2J0B2-F1
#
_entry.id   AF-A0A7Y2J0B2-F1
#
_cell.length_a   1.000
_cell.length_b   1.000
_cell.length_c   1.000
_cell.angle_alpha   90.00
_cell.angle_beta   90.00
_cell.angle_gamma   90.00
#
_symmetry.space_group_name_H-M   'P 1'
#
loop_
_entity.id
_entity.type
_entity.pdbx_description
1 polymer ?
#
loop_
_entity_poly.entity_id
_entity_poly.type
_entity_poly.pdbx_seq_one_letter_code
_entity_poly.pdbx_strand_id
1 'polypeptide(L)' 'WQERIRSIRPNASQTEKLALCKIGHLEDGDPEELGRQMADIVRRMPQIDILGGCCGTDERHLERMAIEVKAMRNMEPA' A
#
# COMPACT_ATOMS: atom_id res chain seq x y z
N TRP A 1 12.49 10.89 -13.53
CA TRP A 1 12.32 9.41 -13.49
C TRP A 1 11.20 9.00 -12.55
N GLN A 2 10.99 9.68 -11.41
CA GLN A 2 9.90 9.41 -10.46
C GLN A 2 8.50 9.53 -11.08
N GLU A 3 8.28 10.49 -11.97
CA GLU A 3 7.00 10.65 -12.70
C GLU A 3 6.65 9.45 -13.60
N ARG A 4 7.64 8.59 -13.92
CA ARG A 4 7.43 7.36 -14.70
C ARG A 4 6.99 6.18 -13.84
N ILE A 5 7.00 6.31 -12.51
CA ILE A 5 6.55 5.27 -11.59
C ILE A 5 5.03 5.36 -11.47
N ARG A 6 4.36 4.29 -11.91
CA ARG A 6 2.89 4.20 -11.93
C ARG A 6 2.32 3.19 -10.93
N SER A 7 3.15 2.28 -10.41
CA SER A 7 2.71 1.19 -9.56
C SER A 7 3.52 1.00 -8.29
N ILE A 8 2.83 0.68 -7.19
CA ILE A 8 3.41 0.27 -5.91
C ILE A 8 2.64 -0.94 -5.37
N ARG A 9 3.39 -1.95 -4.90
CA ARG A 9 2.87 -3.21 -4.33
C ARG A 9 3.69 -3.60 -3.08
N PRO A 10 3.38 -3.07 -1.90
CA PRO A 10 4.10 -3.39 -0.67
C PRO A 10 3.72 -4.79 -0.16
N ASN A 11 4.53 -5.32 0.75
CA ASN A 11 4.10 -6.44 1.59
C ASN A 11 3.04 -5.96 2.60
N ALA A 12 2.26 -6.87 3.17
CA ALA A 12 1.35 -6.52 4.26
C ALA A 12 2.08 -6.08 5.53
N SER A 13 3.23 -6.69 5.81
CA SER A 13 4.06 -6.35 6.95
C SER A 13 5.11 -5.29 6.61
N GLN A 14 5.35 -4.39 7.57
CA GLN A 14 6.44 -3.41 7.55
C GLN A 14 7.78 -4.01 8.00
N THR A 15 7.79 -5.29 8.39
CA THR A 15 8.99 -6.00 8.81
C THR A 15 10.03 -6.01 7.68
N GLU A 16 11.29 -5.89 8.08
CA GLU A 16 12.44 -5.91 7.19
C GLU A 16 12.47 -7.19 6.35
N LYS A 17 12.78 -7.04 5.05
CA LYS A 17 12.66 -8.13 4.07
C LYS A 17 13.51 -9.35 4.45
N LEU A 18 14.76 -9.15 4.91
CA LEU A 18 15.63 -10.27 5.28
C LEU A 18 15.12 -11.00 6.53
N ALA A 19 14.45 -10.30 7.44
CA ALA A 19 13.76 -10.93 8.56
C ALA A 19 12.56 -11.79 8.07
N LEU A 20 11.73 -11.26 7.17
CA LEU A 20 10.60 -12.02 6.58
C LEU A 20 11.05 -13.29 5.84
N CYS A 21 12.23 -13.29 5.23
CA CYS A 21 12.78 -14.48 4.59
C CYS A 21 13.11 -15.64 5.57
N LYS A 22 13.18 -15.38 6.88
CA LYS A 22 13.63 -16.35 7.89
C LYS A 22 12.50 -17.00 8.70
N ILE A 23 11.29 -16.44 8.66
CA ILE A 23 10.20 -16.83 9.58
C ILE A 23 9.33 -18.00 9.09
N GLY A 24 9.49 -18.46 7.83
CA GLY A 24 8.81 -19.65 7.30
C GLY A 24 7.30 -19.53 7.11
N HIS A 25 6.72 -18.36 7.37
CA HIS A 25 5.32 -18.03 7.14
C HIS A 25 5.20 -16.57 6.66
N LEU A 26 4.04 -16.20 6.13
CA LEU A 26 3.75 -14.82 5.78
C LEU A 26 3.19 -14.08 7.00
N GLU A 27 3.66 -12.86 7.22
CA GLU A 27 3.05 -11.97 8.20
C GLU A 27 1.83 -11.29 7.59
N ASP A 28 0.74 -11.30 8.36
CA ASP A 28 -0.56 -10.79 7.93
C ASP A 28 -0.64 -9.26 7.94
N GLY A 29 0.26 -8.57 8.65
CA GLY A 29 0.28 -7.10 8.70
C GLY A 29 -0.99 -6.49 9.32
N ASP A 30 -1.22 -5.21 9.02
CA ASP A 30 -2.43 -4.48 9.42
C ASP A 30 -3.08 -3.83 8.17
N PRO A 31 -4.28 -4.27 7.77
CA PRO A 31 -5.04 -3.69 6.66
C PRO A 31 -5.30 -2.18 6.79
N GLU A 32 -5.62 -1.72 7.99
CA GLU A 32 -5.96 -0.32 8.27
C GLU A 32 -4.75 0.59 8.12
N GLU A 33 -3.64 0.16 8.71
CA GLU A 33 -2.35 0.85 8.60
C GLU A 33 -1.90 0.90 7.14
N LEU A 34 -1.96 -0.23 6.43
CA LEU A 34 -1.54 -0.29 5.04
C LEU A 34 -2.40 0.60 4.14
N GLY A 35 -3.72 0.64 4.35
CA GLY A 35 -4.62 1.53 3.61
C GLY A 35 -4.22 3.00 3.75
N ARG A 36 -4.00 3.48 4.98
CA ARG A 36 -3.57 4.86 5.25
C ARG A 36 -2.23 5.19 4.60
N GLN A 37 -1.27 4.28 4.66
CA GLN A 37 0.05 4.46 4.06
C GLN A 37 -0.03 4.56 2.53
N MET A 38 -0.85 3.73 1.89
CA MET A 38 -1.08 3.80 0.44
C MET A 38 -1.77 5.11 0.02
N ALA A 39 -2.69 5.63 0.84
CA ALA A 39 -3.29 6.94 0.61
C ALA A 39 -2.24 8.08 0.71
N ASP A 40 -1.35 8.07 1.70
CA ASP A 40 -0.27 9.07 1.80
C ASP A 40 0.70 9.02 0.61
N ILE A 41 1.00 7.82 0.11
CA ILE A 41 1.77 7.61 -1.11
C ILE A 41 1.10 8.31 -2.31
N VAL A 42 -0.19 8.07 -2.53
CA VAL A 42 -0.93 8.66 -3.66
C VAL A 42 -1.03 10.18 -3.52
N ARG A 43 -1.19 10.69 -2.29
CA ARG A 43 -1.17 12.14 -2.02
C ARG A 43 0.15 12.80 -2.45
N ARG A 44 1.28 12.13 -2.19
CA ARG A 44 2.63 12.65 -2.49
C ARG A 44 3.05 12.41 -3.94
N MET A 45 2.51 11.37 -4.56
CA MET A 45 2.83 10.93 -5.93
C MET A 45 1.52 10.65 -6.70
N PRO A 46 0.78 11.71 -7.09
CA PRO A 46 -0.54 11.57 -7.72
C PRO A 46 -0.51 10.82 -9.06
N GLN A 47 0.65 10.68 -9.69
CA GLN A 47 0.84 9.89 -10.91
C GLN A 47 0.72 8.37 -10.70
N ILE A 48 0.75 7.87 -9.46
CA ILE A 48 0.59 6.45 -9.16
C ILE A 48 -0.89 6.07 -9.26
N ASP A 49 -1.20 5.21 -10.23
CA ASP A 49 -2.56 4.79 -10.56
C ASP A 49 -2.78 3.27 -10.49
N ILE A 50 -1.73 2.48 -10.28
CA ILE A 50 -1.80 1.02 -10.17
C ILE A 50 -1.36 0.59 -8.76
N LEU A 51 -2.32 0.29 -7.89
CA LEU A 51 -2.10 -0.06 -6.49
C LEU A 51 -2.44 -1.54 -6.27
N GLY A 52 -1.69 -2.21 -5.41
CA GLY A 52 -1.97 -3.58 -5.02
C GLY A 52 -1.06 -4.02 -3.88
N GLY A 53 -0.97 -5.32 -3.65
CA GLY A 53 -0.11 -5.90 -2.62
C GLY A 53 0.85 -6.97 -3.12
N CYS A 54 1.73 -7.40 -2.23
CA CYS A 54 2.70 -8.47 -2.42
C CYS A 54 2.50 -9.53 -1.32
N CYS A 55 3.55 -9.96 -0.65
CA CYS A 55 3.50 -11.03 0.35
C CYS A 55 2.67 -10.61 1.58
N GLY A 56 1.76 -11.48 2.00
CA GLY A 56 0.88 -11.29 3.16
C GLY A 56 -0.35 -10.42 2.88
N THR A 57 -0.44 -9.77 1.71
CA THR A 57 -1.60 -8.95 1.37
C THR A 57 -2.76 -9.81 0.86
N ASP A 58 -3.96 -9.51 1.33
CA ASP A 58 -5.21 -10.17 0.93
C ASP A 58 -6.34 -9.15 0.66
N GLU A 59 -7.57 -9.64 0.51
CA GLU A 59 -8.75 -8.82 0.24
C GLU A 59 -9.02 -7.73 1.28
N ARG A 60 -8.76 -8.00 2.57
CA ARG A 60 -8.97 -7.02 3.65
C ARG A 60 -8.10 -5.80 3.44
N HIS A 61 -6.84 -6.04 3.07
CA HIS A 61 -5.89 -4.97 2.76
C HIS A 61 -6.29 -4.20 1.52
N LEU A 62 -6.67 -4.89 0.44
CA LEU A 62 -7.07 -4.26 -0.82
C LEU A 62 -8.32 -3.40 -0.63
N GLU A 63 -9.27 -3.85 0.19
CA GLU A 63 -10.47 -3.09 0.54
C GLU A 63 -10.09 -1.79 1.27
N ARG A 64 -9.27 -1.87 2.32
CA ARG A 64 -8.81 -0.67 3.05
C ARG A 64 -8.00 0.28 2.18
N MET A 65 -7.11 -0.24 1.32
CA MET A 65 -6.42 0.59 0.32
C MET A 65 -7.41 1.32 -0.60
N ALA A 66 -8.42 0.63 -1.12
CA ALA A 66 -9.40 1.23 -2.02
C ALA A 66 -10.20 2.35 -1.33
N ILE A 67 -10.63 2.12 -0.09
CA ILE A 67 -11.36 3.12 0.72
C ILE A 67 -10.51 4.37 0.95
N GLU A 68 -9.30 4.20 1.50
CA GLU A 68 -8.43 5.31 1.90
C GLU A 68 -7.91 6.09 0.69
N VAL A 69 -7.53 5.40 -0.39
CA VAL A 69 -7.06 6.05 -1.62
C VAL A 69 -8.19 6.81 -2.31
N LYS A 70 -9.40 6.24 -2.35
CA LYS A 70 -10.56 6.94 -2.91
C LYS A 70 -10.88 8.19 -2.09
N ALA A 71 -10.87 8.08 -0.76
CA ALA A 71 -11.08 9.24 0.12
C ALA A 71 -10.04 10.33 -0.15
N MET A 72 -8.76 9.97 -0.22
CA MET A 72 -7.66 10.91 -0.49
C MET A 72 -7.79 11.59 -1.86
N ARG A 73 -8.13 10.85 -2.92
CA ARG A 73 -8.29 11.43 -4.26
C ARG A 73 -9.51 12.34 -4.41
N ASN A 74 -10.51 12.15 -3.57
CA ASN A 74 -11.73 12.98 -3.55
C ASN A 74 -11.57 14.23 -2.68
N MET A 75 -10.48 14.36 -1.92
CA MET A 75 -10.15 15.62 -1.26
C MET A 75 -9.69 16.60 -2.34
N GLU A 76 -10.43 17.70 -2.50
CA GLU A 76 -10.01 18.80 -3.37
C GLU A 76 -8.57 19.21 -3.01
N PRO A 77 -7.67 19.39 -4.00
CA PRO A 77 -6.33 19.84 -3.72
C PRO A 77 -6.42 21.23 -3.06
N ALA A 78 -5.83 21.35 -1.87
CA ALA A 78 -5.67 22.63 -1.18
C ALA A 78 -4.80 23.60 -1.99
#